data_AF-A0A966U8Z8-F1
#
_entry.id   AF-A0A966U8Z8-F1
#
_cell.length_a   1.000
_cell.length_b   1.000
_cell.length_c   1.000
_cell.angle_alpha   90.00
_cell.angle_beta   90.00
_cell.angle_gamma   90.00
#
_symmetry.space_group_name_H-M   'P 1'
#
loop_
_entity.id
_entity.type
_entity.pdbx_description
1 polymer ?
#
loop_
_entity_poly.entity_id
_entity_poly.type
_entity_poly.pdbx_seq_one_letter_code
_entity_poly.pdbx_strand_id
1 'polypeptide(L)'
;MRSLLDPHGKATVLLLSAHFRSDLPTIAQLKEALKVRDCRYYKLYSKEGKQFEFLEQAYRTHLYMVNPKNTDWNAGVTDYLLLSGHVHTHDFISVKFHATLIGGYWLTQAVIDEIESIMSNRSQIDIQRRHVQNLRTQLAEGVDLAKAIGVDDPTMGLSTREEVERLLKGYADEAGQQLDQALIDWVQSNKWQMRPPKARRIQSDDESPLPLGESSTDPQVAAHV
;
A
#
# COMPACT_ATOMS: atom_id res chain seq x y z
N MET A 1 5.58 2.59 -16.25
CA MET A 1 4.22 2.96 -15.83
C MET A 1 3.92 4.47 -15.98
N ARG A 2 4.35 5.14 -17.07
CA ARG A 2 4.25 6.62 -17.21
C ARG A 2 2.82 7.18 -17.43
N SER A 3 1.77 6.36 -17.46
CA SER A 3 0.39 6.80 -17.73
C SER A 3 -0.51 6.91 -16.50
N LEU A 4 0.00 6.67 -15.29
CA LEU A 4 -0.80 6.68 -14.06
C LEU A 4 -1.02 8.09 -13.52
N LEU A 5 -0.01 8.95 -13.64
CA LEU A 5 -0.02 10.29 -13.07
C LEU A 5 -0.66 11.28 -14.04
N ASP A 6 -1.36 12.27 -13.49
CA ASP A 6 -1.82 13.42 -14.26
C ASP A 6 -0.62 14.31 -14.71
N PRO A 7 -0.85 15.36 -15.53
CA PRO A 7 0.21 16.28 -15.95
C PRO A 7 0.93 17.01 -14.81
N HIS A 8 0.37 17.01 -13.59
CA HIS A 8 0.97 17.58 -12.39
C HIS A 8 1.73 16.54 -11.55
N GLY A 9 1.88 15.31 -12.06
CA GLY A 9 2.60 14.23 -11.40
C GLY A 9 1.85 13.61 -10.23
N LYS A 10 0.51 13.74 -10.18
CA LYS A 10 -0.32 13.25 -9.08
C LYS A 10 -1.46 12.38 -9.60
N ALA A 11 -1.84 11.39 -8.82
CA ALA A 11 -3.06 10.63 -9.08
C ALA A 11 -3.65 10.10 -7.78
N THR A 12 -4.94 9.82 -7.82
CA THR A 12 -5.60 9.03 -6.79
C THR A 12 -6.08 7.74 -7.42
N VAL A 13 -5.75 6.60 -6.81
CA VAL A 13 -6.24 5.29 -7.25
C VAL A 13 -7.06 4.67 -6.14
N LEU A 14 -8.29 4.24 -6.48
CA LEU A 14 -9.15 3.50 -5.57
C LEU A 14 -9.27 2.05 -6.02
N LEU A 15 -9.19 1.15 -5.04
CA LEU A 15 -9.49 -0.27 -5.17
C LEU A 15 -10.95 -0.47 -4.78
N LEU A 16 -11.74 -1.06 -5.68
CA LEU A 16 -13.17 -1.23 -5.49
C LEU A 16 -13.58 -2.71 -5.53
N SER A 17 -14.61 -3.04 -4.75
CA SER A 17 -15.33 -4.32 -4.78
C SER A 17 -16.75 -4.06 -5.25
N ALA A 18 -17.16 -4.67 -6.36
CA ALA A 18 -18.52 -4.58 -6.85
C ALA A 18 -19.00 -5.95 -7.35
N HIS A 19 -20.21 -6.35 -6.95
CA HIS A 19 -20.80 -7.60 -7.42
C HIS A 19 -21.37 -7.43 -8.84
N PHE A 20 -21.99 -6.27 -9.09
CA PHE A 20 -22.46 -5.86 -10.40
C PHE A 20 -21.86 -4.52 -10.82
N ARG A 21 -21.71 -4.28 -12.13
CA ARG A 21 -21.26 -2.97 -12.64
C ARG A 21 -22.17 -1.82 -12.22
N SER A 22 -23.46 -2.09 -11.99
CA SER A 22 -24.43 -1.11 -11.48
C SER A 22 -24.13 -0.64 -10.06
N ASP A 23 -23.33 -1.39 -9.32
CA ASP A 23 -22.95 -1.05 -7.94
C ASP A 23 -21.82 -0.01 -7.91
N LEU A 24 -21.11 0.16 -9.03
CA LEU A 24 -20.07 1.16 -9.18
C LEU A 24 -20.69 2.54 -9.47
N PRO A 25 -20.13 3.62 -8.89
CA PRO A 25 -20.56 4.96 -9.24
C PRO A 25 -20.33 5.27 -10.73
N THR A 26 -21.24 6.02 -11.33
CA THR A 26 -21.02 6.48 -12.71
C THR A 26 -19.95 7.57 -12.74
N ILE A 27 -19.23 7.69 -13.85
CA ILE A 27 -18.23 8.75 -14.04
C ILE A 27 -18.84 10.15 -13.85
N ALA A 28 -20.10 10.36 -14.29
CA ALA A 28 -20.80 11.63 -14.11
C ALA A 28 -20.97 11.98 -12.63
N GLN A 29 -21.46 11.02 -11.82
CA GLN A 29 -21.61 11.19 -10.37
C GLN A 29 -20.27 11.48 -9.69
N LEU A 30 -19.19 10.79 -10.10
CA LEU A 30 -17.87 11.02 -9.54
C LEU A 30 -17.30 12.40 -9.90
N LYS A 31 -17.46 12.84 -11.14
CA LYS A 31 -17.00 14.17 -11.56
C LYS A 31 -17.75 15.28 -10.84
N GLU A 32 -19.06 15.12 -10.66
CA GLU A 32 -19.89 16.06 -9.91
C GLU A 32 -19.49 16.12 -8.43
N ALA A 33 -19.39 14.95 -7.77
CA ALA A 33 -19.11 14.89 -6.34
C ALA A 33 -17.67 15.27 -5.99
N LEU A 34 -16.68 14.79 -6.76
CA LEU A 34 -15.25 14.94 -6.44
C LEU A 34 -14.61 16.15 -7.13
N LYS A 35 -15.34 16.83 -8.02
CA LYS A 35 -14.85 17.98 -8.80
C LYS A 35 -13.56 17.69 -9.58
N VAL A 36 -13.36 16.43 -9.99
CA VAL A 36 -12.20 15.98 -10.77
C VAL A 36 -12.42 16.18 -12.27
N ARG A 37 -11.35 16.49 -13.00
CA ARG A 37 -11.40 16.65 -14.46
C ARG A 37 -11.51 15.31 -15.17
N ASP A 38 -10.64 14.38 -14.79
CA ASP A 38 -10.55 13.05 -15.39
C ASP A 38 -10.74 11.93 -14.37
N CYS A 39 -11.48 10.92 -14.81
CA CYS A 39 -11.88 9.78 -14.02
C CYS A 39 -12.01 8.58 -14.97
N ARG A 40 -11.36 7.45 -14.64
CA ARG A 40 -11.34 6.25 -15.49
C ARG A 40 -11.42 4.98 -14.65
N TYR A 41 -12.24 4.05 -15.12
CA TYR A 41 -12.33 2.70 -14.57
C TYR A 41 -11.45 1.73 -15.33
N TYR A 42 -10.84 0.81 -14.60
CA TYR A 42 -10.09 -0.32 -15.15
C TYR A 42 -10.55 -1.58 -14.44
N LYS A 43 -10.96 -2.58 -15.22
CA LYS A 43 -11.34 -3.88 -14.66
C LYS A 43 -10.09 -4.62 -14.20
N LEU A 44 -10.20 -5.36 -13.10
CA LEU A 44 -9.17 -6.31 -12.69
C LEU A 44 -8.85 -7.30 -13.84
N TYR A 45 -7.56 -7.61 -14.04
CA TYR A 45 -6.99 -8.42 -15.12
C TYR A 45 -7.17 -7.89 -16.55
N SER A 46 -7.75 -6.71 -16.76
CA SER A 46 -7.69 -6.06 -18.06
C SER A 46 -6.24 -5.68 -18.42
N LYS A 47 -5.92 -5.60 -19.72
CA LYS A 47 -4.58 -5.22 -20.18
C LYS A 47 -4.13 -3.89 -19.57
N GLU A 48 -5.05 -2.93 -19.50
CA GLU A 48 -4.84 -1.61 -18.93
C GLU A 48 -4.91 -1.61 -17.40
N GLY A 49 -5.57 -2.60 -16.78
CA GLY A 49 -5.63 -2.79 -15.34
C GLY A 49 -4.32 -3.31 -14.74
N LYS A 50 -3.48 -4.00 -15.53
CA LYS A 50 -2.19 -4.56 -15.08
C LYS A 50 -1.27 -3.53 -14.42
N GLN A 51 -1.36 -2.26 -14.83
CA GLN A 51 -0.56 -1.19 -14.24
C GLN A 51 -0.89 -0.90 -12.76
N PHE A 52 -1.99 -1.45 -12.22
CA PHE A 52 -2.40 -1.28 -10.82
C PHE A 52 -2.17 -2.52 -9.96
N GLU A 53 -1.68 -3.63 -10.53
CA GLU A 53 -1.43 -4.90 -9.81
C GLU A 53 -0.50 -4.71 -8.60
N PHE A 54 0.40 -3.73 -8.65
CA PHE A 54 1.28 -3.41 -7.54
C PHE A 54 0.51 -2.96 -6.28
N LEU A 55 -0.57 -2.19 -6.44
CA LEU A 55 -1.43 -1.73 -5.34
C LEU A 55 -2.25 -2.89 -4.77
N GLU A 56 -2.81 -3.74 -5.64
CA GLU A 56 -3.52 -4.94 -5.24
C GLU A 56 -2.60 -5.87 -4.46
N GLN A 57 -1.39 -6.13 -4.97
CA GLN A 57 -0.41 -6.99 -4.31
C GLN A 57 0.02 -6.42 -2.95
N ALA A 58 0.29 -5.12 -2.86
CA ALA A 58 0.62 -4.47 -1.61
C ALA A 58 -0.52 -4.60 -0.58
N TYR A 59 -1.75 -4.31 -1.00
CA TYR A 59 -2.91 -4.43 -0.14
C TYR A 59 -3.17 -5.88 0.30
N ARG A 60 -3.02 -6.85 -0.60
CA ARG A 60 -3.14 -8.27 -0.30
C ARG A 60 -2.09 -8.74 0.71
N THR A 61 -0.82 -8.34 0.55
CA THR A 61 0.23 -8.68 1.51
C THR A 61 -0.11 -8.13 2.89
N HIS A 62 -0.56 -6.88 2.96
CA HIS A 62 -1.03 -6.28 4.21
C HIS A 62 -2.19 -7.09 4.83
N LEU A 63 -3.19 -7.50 4.05
CA LEU A 63 -4.30 -8.33 4.55
C LEU A 63 -3.86 -9.70 5.06
N TYR A 64 -2.99 -10.39 4.33
CA TYR A 64 -2.47 -11.71 4.73
C TYR A 64 -1.70 -11.61 6.05
N MET A 65 -0.93 -10.55 6.25
CA MET A 65 -0.15 -10.36 7.47
C MET A 65 -1.03 -10.03 8.68
N VAL A 66 -2.11 -9.28 8.49
CA VAL A 66 -3.10 -9.00 9.55
C VAL A 66 -3.96 -10.24 9.84
N ASN A 67 -4.28 -11.03 8.82
CA ASN A 67 -5.07 -12.25 8.95
C ASN A 67 -4.55 -13.34 8.00
N PRO A 68 -3.62 -14.21 8.46
CA PRO A 68 -3.02 -15.26 7.62
C PRO A 68 -4.01 -16.31 7.11
N LYS A 69 -5.23 -16.36 7.68
CA LYS A 69 -6.31 -17.23 7.18
C LYS A 69 -7.04 -16.63 5.98
N ASN A 70 -6.79 -15.37 5.64
CA ASN A 70 -7.34 -14.75 4.46
C ASN A 70 -6.64 -15.33 3.23
N THR A 71 -7.39 -16.14 2.47
CA THR A 71 -6.91 -16.83 1.27
C THR A 71 -7.40 -16.19 -0.02
N ASP A 72 -8.13 -15.05 0.07
CA ASP A 72 -8.64 -14.36 -1.12
C ASP A 72 -7.50 -13.82 -1.97
N TRP A 73 -7.35 -14.42 -3.14
CA TRP A 73 -6.27 -14.17 -4.08
C TRP A 73 -6.29 -12.74 -4.67
N ASN A 74 -7.45 -12.11 -4.74
CA ASN A 74 -7.63 -10.75 -5.30
C ASN A 74 -7.95 -9.68 -4.23
N ALA A 75 -7.84 -10.00 -2.93
CA ALA A 75 -8.23 -9.10 -1.85
C ALA A 75 -9.67 -8.54 -1.95
N GLY A 76 -10.56 -9.20 -2.70
CA GLY A 76 -11.92 -8.74 -3.00
C GLY A 76 -12.01 -7.62 -4.04
N VAL A 77 -10.90 -7.23 -4.67
CA VAL A 77 -10.85 -6.19 -5.71
C VAL A 77 -11.54 -6.71 -6.98
N THR A 78 -12.31 -5.86 -7.64
CA THR A 78 -12.93 -6.13 -8.95
C THR A 78 -12.56 -5.07 -9.97
N ASP A 79 -12.37 -3.83 -9.51
CA ASP A 79 -12.14 -2.67 -10.36
C ASP A 79 -11.18 -1.68 -9.69
N TYR A 80 -10.42 -0.97 -10.54
CA TYR A 80 -9.59 0.17 -10.18
C TYR A 80 -10.24 1.44 -10.70
N LEU A 81 -10.27 2.48 -9.87
CA LEU A 81 -10.71 3.81 -10.26
C LEU A 81 -9.53 4.78 -10.19
N LEU A 82 -9.14 5.31 -11.34
CA LEU A 82 -8.12 6.35 -11.45
C LEU A 82 -8.79 7.72 -11.51
N LEU A 83 -8.36 8.62 -10.63
CA LEU A 83 -8.83 10.00 -10.54
C LEU A 83 -7.64 10.95 -10.74
N SER A 84 -7.82 11.98 -11.56
CA SER A 84 -6.81 13.03 -11.72
C SER A 84 -6.67 13.85 -10.44
N GLY A 85 -5.44 14.05 -9.98
CA GLY A 85 -5.14 14.90 -8.84
C GLY A 85 -5.28 14.23 -7.47
N HIS A 86 -5.27 15.08 -6.45
CA HIS A 86 -5.37 14.70 -5.04
C HIS A 86 -6.83 14.79 -4.59
N VAL A 87 -7.51 13.64 -4.49
CA VAL A 87 -8.86 13.57 -3.92
C VAL A 87 -8.73 13.26 -2.44
N HIS A 88 -9.52 13.90 -1.57
CA HIS A 88 -9.52 13.55 -0.16
C HIS A 88 -10.55 12.47 0.14
N THR A 89 -10.24 11.60 1.11
CA THR A 89 -11.14 10.51 1.54
C THR A 89 -12.53 11.03 1.93
N HIS A 90 -12.61 12.22 2.55
CA HIS A 90 -13.87 12.83 2.96
C HIS A 90 -14.79 13.13 1.77
N ASP A 91 -14.23 13.61 0.67
CA ASP A 91 -14.98 13.93 -0.55
C ASP A 91 -15.57 12.65 -1.17
N PHE A 92 -14.83 11.54 -1.10
CA PHE A 92 -15.30 10.25 -1.61
C PHE A 92 -16.33 9.56 -0.71
N ILE A 93 -16.20 9.66 0.61
CA ILE A 93 -17.17 9.09 1.56
C ILE A 93 -18.54 9.78 1.45
N SER A 94 -18.56 11.05 1.05
CA SER A 94 -19.82 11.77 0.79
C SER A 94 -20.65 11.16 -0.34
N VAL A 95 -20.01 10.37 -1.22
CA VAL A 95 -20.67 9.62 -2.27
C VAL A 95 -21.16 8.29 -1.67
N LYS A 96 -22.44 7.92 -1.86
CA LYS A 96 -23.12 6.73 -1.29
C LYS A 96 -22.50 5.36 -1.60
N PHE A 97 -21.31 5.30 -2.18
CA PHE A 97 -20.64 4.09 -2.66
C PHE A 97 -19.45 3.66 -1.80
N HIS A 98 -19.32 4.18 -0.57
CA HIS A 98 -18.27 3.76 0.37
C HIS A 98 -18.22 2.24 0.58
N ALA A 99 -19.36 1.55 0.43
CA ALA A 99 -19.47 0.10 0.60
C ALA A 99 -18.68 -0.68 -0.46
N THR A 100 -18.39 -0.05 -1.60
CA THR A 100 -17.54 -0.62 -2.65
C THR A 100 -16.05 -0.32 -2.44
N LEU A 101 -15.68 0.60 -1.53
CA LEU A 101 -14.29 1.02 -1.37
C LEU A 101 -13.50 0.04 -0.48
N ILE A 102 -12.47 -0.56 -1.07
CA ILE A 102 -11.51 -1.41 -0.36
C ILE A 102 -10.34 -0.55 0.17
N GLY A 103 -9.86 0.36 -0.66
CA GLY A 103 -8.75 1.25 -0.33
C GLY A 103 -8.59 2.37 -1.33
N GLY A 104 -8.07 3.51 -0.88
CA GLY A 104 -7.64 4.60 -1.75
C GLY A 104 -6.17 4.91 -1.52
N TYR A 105 -5.47 5.30 -2.56
CA TYR A 105 -4.04 5.62 -2.52
C TYR A 105 -3.83 6.93 -3.24
N TRP A 106 -3.12 7.84 -2.59
CA TRP A 106 -2.58 9.01 -3.26
C TRP A 106 -1.19 8.66 -3.80
N LEU A 107 -1.01 8.87 -5.10
CA LEU A 107 0.21 8.53 -5.82
C LEU A 107 0.91 9.79 -6.31
N THR A 108 2.21 9.79 -6.09
CA THR A 108 3.19 10.64 -6.76
C THR A 108 4.23 9.74 -7.39
N GLN A 109 5.13 10.29 -8.21
CA GLN A 109 6.23 9.49 -8.76
C GLN A 109 7.08 8.87 -7.65
N ALA A 110 7.40 9.62 -6.59
CA ALA A 110 8.18 9.11 -5.46
C ALA A 110 7.49 7.94 -4.75
N VAL A 111 6.18 8.03 -4.53
CA VAL A 111 5.39 6.96 -3.89
C VAL A 111 5.35 5.70 -4.76
N ILE A 112 5.29 5.86 -6.08
CA ILE A 112 5.35 4.74 -7.05
C ILE A 112 6.75 4.11 -7.07
N ASP A 113 7.80 4.93 -7.14
CA ASP A 113 9.19 4.44 -7.19
C ASP A 113 9.54 3.65 -5.91
N GLU A 114 9.04 4.10 -4.76
CA GLU A 114 9.25 3.43 -3.47
C GLU A 114 8.66 2.02 -3.47
N ILE A 115 7.38 1.86 -3.84
CA ILE A 115 6.74 0.53 -3.86
C ILE A 115 7.32 -0.37 -4.97
N GLU A 116 7.65 0.19 -6.13
CA GLU A 116 8.32 -0.57 -7.20
C GLU A 116 9.67 -1.12 -6.70
N SER A 117 10.44 -0.33 -5.95
CA SER A 117 11.70 -0.76 -5.34
C SER A 117 11.49 -1.89 -4.33
N ILE A 118 10.54 -1.72 -3.38
CA ILE A 118 10.21 -2.74 -2.38
C ILE A 118 9.82 -4.06 -3.07
N MET A 119 8.90 -4.00 -4.05
CA MET A 119 8.40 -5.17 -4.74
C MET A 119 9.45 -5.86 -5.61
N SER A 120 10.31 -5.09 -6.29
CA SER A 120 11.43 -5.62 -7.08
C SER A 120 12.42 -6.37 -6.19
N ASN A 121 12.84 -5.76 -5.08
CA ASN A 121 13.76 -6.38 -4.13
C ASN A 121 13.16 -7.65 -3.51
N ARG A 122 11.87 -7.60 -3.15
CA ARG A 122 11.14 -8.76 -2.61
C ARG A 122 11.11 -9.91 -3.61
N SER A 123 10.81 -9.62 -4.88
CA SER A 123 10.82 -10.63 -5.96
C SER A 123 12.21 -11.26 -6.12
N GLN A 124 13.28 -10.47 -6.06
CA GLN A 124 14.65 -10.97 -6.14
C GLN A 124 14.98 -11.90 -4.96
N ILE A 125 14.63 -11.52 -3.73
CA ILE A 125 14.83 -12.37 -2.55
C ILE A 125 14.03 -13.68 -2.67
N ASP A 126 12.78 -13.64 -3.11
CA ASP A 126 11.96 -14.83 -3.33
C ASP A 126 12.54 -15.75 -4.42
N ILE A 127 13.19 -15.20 -5.44
CA ILE A 127 13.96 -15.98 -6.44
C ILE A 127 15.14 -16.67 -5.77
N GLN A 128 15.93 -15.96 -4.96
CA GLN A 128 17.09 -16.57 -4.27
C GLN A 128 16.69 -17.66 -3.29
N ARG A 129 15.61 -17.46 -2.52
CA ARG A 129 15.04 -18.48 -1.61
C ARG A 129 14.65 -19.74 -2.38
N ARG A 130 14.02 -19.60 -3.55
CA ARG A 130 13.70 -20.74 -4.43
C ARG A 130 14.94 -21.45 -4.97
N HIS A 131 15.99 -20.72 -5.34
CA HIS A 131 17.25 -21.34 -5.77
C HIS A 131 17.88 -22.19 -4.66
N VAL A 132 17.90 -21.69 -3.43
CA VAL A 132 18.40 -22.44 -2.27
C VAL A 132 17.53 -23.69 -2.01
N GLN A 133 16.21 -23.56 -2.09
CA GLN A 133 15.31 -24.70 -1.92
C GLN A 133 15.51 -25.77 -3.01
N ASN A 134 15.70 -25.35 -4.26
CA ASN A 134 15.97 -26.25 -5.38
C ASN A 134 17.33 -26.94 -5.21
N LEU A 135 18.37 -26.21 -4.80
CA LEU A 135 19.69 -26.79 -4.52
C LEU A 135 19.60 -27.89 -3.46
N ARG A 136 18.87 -27.65 -2.37
CA ARG A 136 18.64 -28.65 -1.32
C ARG A 136 17.96 -29.91 -1.87
N THR A 137 16.97 -29.72 -2.74
CA THR A 137 16.24 -30.82 -3.38
C THR A 137 17.16 -31.63 -4.30
N GLN A 138 17.92 -30.95 -5.16
CA GLN A 138 18.85 -31.58 -6.11
C GLN A 138 19.97 -32.35 -5.41
N LEU A 139 20.51 -31.83 -4.30
CA LEU A 139 21.51 -32.54 -3.52
C LEU A 139 20.95 -33.82 -2.91
N ALA A 140 19.71 -33.80 -2.41
CA ALA A 140 19.06 -34.99 -1.88
C ALA A 140 18.81 -36.04 -2.98
N GLU A 141 18.24 -35.61 -4.11
CA GLU A 141 17.96 -36.49 -5.26
C GLU A 141 19.23 -37.09 -5.86
N GLY A 142 20.33 -36.33 -5.91
CA GLY A 142 21.62 -36.82 -6.40
C GLY A 142 22.16 -37.98 -5.57
N VAL A 143 22.07 -37.89 -4.23
CA VAL A 143 22.48 -38.96 -3.31
C VAL A 143 21.65 -40.23 -3.53
N ASP A 144 20.33 -40.07 -3.68
CA ASP A 144 19.43 -41.19 -3.90
C ASP A 144 19.67 -41.84 -5.28
N LEU A 145 19.94 -41.04 -6.31
CA LEU A 145 20.30 -41.52 -7.63
C LEU A 145 21.61 -42.31 -7.62
N ALA A 146 22.67 -41.78 -6.99
CA ALA A 146 23.97 -42.46 -6.89
C ALA A 146 23.85 -43.84 -6.26
N LYS A 147 23.08 -43.95 -5.17
CA LYS A 147 22.75 -45.23 -4.53
C LYS A 147 22.00 -46.17 -5.47
N ALA A 148 21.01 -45.66 -6.20
CA ALA A 148 20.19 -46.45 -7.11
C ALA A 148 20.99 -47.03 -8.29
N ILE A 149 22.00 -46.31 -8.79
CA ILE A 149 22.85 -46.75 -9.90
C ILE A 149 24.14 -47.46 -9.44
N GLY A 150 24.32 -47.65 -8.13
CA GLY A 150 25.48 -48.36 -7.57
C GLY A 150 26.80 -47.60 -7.66
N VAL A 151 26.76 -46.26 -7.75
CA VAL A 151 27.95 -45.41 -7.71
C VAL A 151 28.25 -45.05 -6.26
N ASP A 152 29.45 -45.41 -5.80
CA ASP A 152 29.98 -45.04 -4.49
C ASP A 152 30.89 -43.81 -4.65
N ASP A 153 30.36 -42.63 -4.31
CA ASP A 153 31.12 -41.38 -4.26
C ASP A 153 31.14 -40.85 -2.82
N PRO A 154 32.29 -40.88 -2.13
CA PRO A 154 32.41 -40.44 -0.74
C PRO A 154 32.16 -38.94 -0.56
N THR A 155 32.24 -38.14 -1.63
CA THR A 155 31.94 -36.69 -1.57
C THR A 155 30.44 -36.41 -1.44
N MET A 156 29.59 -37.38 -1.84
CA MET A 156 28.13 -37.32 -1.75
C MET A 156 27.58 -37.77 -0.38
N GLY A 157 28.44 -37.92 0.64
CA GLY A 157 28.09 -38.42 1.97
C GLY A 157 27.07 -37.57 2.76
N LEU A 158 26.43 -38.22 3.75
CA LEU A 158 25.43 -37.63 4.66
C LEU A 158 25.93 -36.38 5.40
N SER A 159 27.21 -36.33 5.75
CA SER A 159 27.84 -35.16 6.39
C SER A 159 27.78 -33.91 5.52
N THR A 160 28.05 -34.03 4.21
CA THR A 160 27.96 -32.90 3.27
C THR A 160 26.52 -32.41 3.15
N ARG A 161 25.54 -33.33 3.12
CA ARG A 161 24.12 -32.98 3.02
C ARG A 161 23.61 -32.25 4.26
N GLU A 162 23.82 -32.82 5.45
CA GLU A 162 23.36 -32.23 6.71
C GLU A 162 24.03 -30.89 6.98
N GLU A 163 25.31 -30.75 6.63
CA GLU A 163 26.04 -29.48 6.74
C GLU A 163 25.50 -28.41 5.80
N VAL A 164 25.20 -28.75 4.53
CA VAL A 164 24.61 -27.82 3.57
C VAL A 164 23.20 -27.43 3.98
N GLU A 165 22.37 -28.38 4.44
CA GLU A 165 21.03 -28.09 4.95
C GLU A 165 21.08 -27.16 6.16
N ARG A 166 22.02 -27.39 7.08
CA ARG A 166 22.23 -26.53 8.26
C ARG A 166 22.69 -25.12 7.86
N LEU A 167 23.63 -25.01 6.92
CA LEU A 167 24.19 -23.74 6.47
C LEU A 167 23.17 -22.88 5.70
N LEU A 168 22.28 -23.53 4.94
CA LEU A 168 21.26 -22.86 4.14
C LEU A 168 19.93 -22.67 4.87
N LYS A 169 19.80 -23.19 6.10
CA LYS A 169 18.58 -23.06 6.90
C LYS A 169 18.29 -21.59 7.18
N GLY A 170 17.10 -21.15 6.79
CA GLY A 170 16.66 -19.77 7.00
C GLY A 170 17.33 -18.74 6.09
N TYR A 171 18.00 -19.18 5.01
CA TYR A 171 18.62 -18.29 4.05
C TYR A 171 17.62 -17.23 3.54
N ALA A 172 17.99 -15.97 3.73
CA ALA A 172 17.21 -14.78 3.34
C ALA A 172 15.81 -14.66 3.97
N ASP A 173 15.50 -15.43 5.02
CA ASP A 173 14.21 -15.30 5.72
C ASP A 173 14.06 -13.93 6.39
N GLU A 174 15.11 -13.43 7.06
CA GLU A 174 15.08 -12.11 7.69
C GLU A 174 14.95 -10.98 6.66
N ALA A 175 15.68 -11.05 5.56
CA ALA A 175 15.56 -10.08 4.47
C ALA A 175 14.15 -10.10 3.85
N GLY A 176 13.56 -11.28 3.69
CA GLY A 176 12.17 -11.42 3.27
C GLY A 176 11.19 -10.75 4.24
N GLN A 177 11.36 -10.99 5.55
CA GLN A 177 10.54 -10.38 6.60
C GLN A 177 10.66 -8.86 6.63
N GLN A 178 11.88 -8.31 6.46
CA GLN A 178 12.10 -6.87 6.39
C GLN A 178 11.38 -6.23 5.20
N LEU A 179 11.39 -6.89 4.03
CA LEU A 179 10.70 -6.39 2.83
C LEU A 179 9.18 -6.53 2.93
N ASP A 180 8.68 -7.60 3.55
CA ASP A 180 7.26 -7.73 3.86
C ASP A 180 6.81 -6.61 4.83
N GLN A 181 7.62 -6.30 5.85
CA GLN A 181 7.33 -5.19 6.77
C GLN A 181 7.37 -3.84 6.07
N ALA A 182 8.37 -3.57 5.22
CA ALA A 182 8.44 -2.34 4.44
C ALA A 182 7.20 -2.15 3.56
N LEU A 183 6.68 -3.23 2.97
CA LEU A 183 5.45 -3.17 2.16
C LEU A 183 4.22 -2.86 3.02
N ILE A 184 4.14 -3.41 4.24
CA ILE A 184 3.09 -3.09 5.22
C ILE A 184 3.13 -1.61 5.60
N ASP A 185 4.31 -1.11 5.96
CA ASP A 185 4.52 0.27 6.38
C ASP A 185 4.17 1.24 5.24
N TRP A 186 4.54 0.87 4.02
CA TRP A 186 4.15 1.61 2.81
C TRP A 186 2.62 1.68 2.66
N VAL A 187 1.91 0.55 2.80
CA VAL A 187 0.44 0.52 2.71
C VAL A 187 -0.18 1.38 3.81
N GLN A 188 0.29 1.27 5.04
CA GLN A 188 -0.26 2.05 6.17
C GLN A 188 -0.04 3.56 6.01
N SER A 189 1.11 3.95 5.44
CA SER A 189 1.49 5.36 5.24
C SER A 189 0.76 6.00 4.06
N ASN A 190 0.50 5.24 3.00
CA ASN A 190 -0.04 5.77 1.74
C ASN A 190 -1.53 5.47 1.52
N LYS A 191 -2.11 4.53 2.28
CA LYS A 191 -3.56 4.25 2.21
C LYS A 191 -4.35 5.40 2.82
N TRP A 192 -5.42 5.78 2.13
CA TRP A 192 -6.43 6.72 2.59
C TRP A 192 -6.95 6.33 3.98
N GLN A 193 -6.78 7.26 4.91
CA GLN A 193 -7.34 7.15 6.25
C GLN A 193 -8.83 7.49 6.17
N MET A 194 -9.68 6.51 6.44
CA MET A 194 -11.16 6.64 6.45
C MET A 194 -11.67 7.51 7.61
N ARG A 195 -10.81 7.82 8.58
CA ARG A 195 -11.08 8.81 9.63
C ARG A 195 -10.14 9.99 9.43
N PRO A 196 -10.62 11.25 9.47
CA PRO A 196 -9.70 12.36 9.57
C PRO A 196 -8.86 12.17 10.83
N PRO A 197 -7.53 12.40 10.80
CA PRO A 197 -6.76 12.48 12.02
C PRO A 197 -7.46 13.51 12.93
N LYS A 198 -7.68 13.17 14.20
CA LYS A 198 -8.11 14.18 15.18
C LYS A 198 -7.10 15.32 15.07
N ALA A 199 -7.54 16.48 14.57
CA ALA A 199 -6.68 17.63 14.41
C ALA A 199 -5.94 17.85 15.74
N ARG A 200 -4.61 17.74 15.74
CA ARG A 200 -3.81 18.34 16.80
C ARG A 200 -4.15 19.82 16.70
N ARG A 201 -4.88 20.34 17.70
CA ARG A 201 -5.02 21.77 17.92
C ARG A 201 -3.59 22.32 17.98
N ILE A 202 -3.14 22.93 16.88
CA ILE A 202 -2.06 23.90 16.94
C ILE A 202 -2.74 25.11 17.55
N GLN A 203 -2.50 25.34 18.84
CA GLN A 203 -2.77 26.64 19.44
C GLN A 203 -1.84 27.62 18.72
N SER A 204 -2.40 28.41 17.81
CA SER A 204 -1.78 29.66 17.38
C SER A 204 -1.96 30.65 18.52
N ASP A 205 -0.97 30.73 19.39
CA ASP A 205 -0.77 31.89 20.24
C ASP A 205 -0.28 33.03 19.33
N ASP A 206 -1.22 33.78 18.74
CA ASP A 206 -0.98 35.18 18.40
C ASP A 206 -2.31 35.91 18.15
N GLU A 207 -2.86 36.53 19.18
CA GLU A 207 -3.75 37.68 19.01
C GLU A 207 -3.54 38.65 20.17
N SER A 208 -2.54 39.52 20.01
CA SER A 208 -2.40 40.75 20.79
C SER A 208 -3.57 41.69 20.44
N PRO A 209 -4.38 42.16 21.39
CA PRO A 209 -5.51 43.03 21.07
C PRO A 209 -5.05 44.48 20.82
N LEU A 210 -5.41 45.02 19.66
CA LEU A 210 -5.34 46.45 19.35
C LEU A 210 -6.44 47.21 20.12
N PRO A 211 -6.16 48.34 20.77
CA PRO A 211 -7.20 49.18 21.36
C PRO A 211 -7.73 50.19 20.33
N LEU A 212 -9.06 50.26 20.19
CA LEU A 212 -9.78 51.32 19.49
C LEU A 212 -9.92 52.55 20.40
N GLY A 213 -9.59 53.72 19.87
CA GLY A 213 -9.64 55.00 20.57
C GLY A 213 -11.02 55.68 20.62
N GLU A 214 -11.27 56.29 21.79
CA GLU A 214 -11.85 57.61 22.09
C GLU A 214 -13.23 58.04 21.52
N SER A 215 -14.18 58.42 22.39
CA SER A 215 -14.28 59.81 22.89
C SER A 215 -15.36 60.01 23.98
N SER A 216 -14.99 60.83 24.97
CA SER A 216 -15.75 61.87 25.69
C SER A 216 -17.10 61.55 26.39
N THR A 217 -17.11 61.62 27.72
CA THR A 217 -17.60 62.81 28.48
C THR A 217 -17.38 62.60 29.99
N ASP A 218 -16.63 63.49 30.62
CA ASP A 218 -16.59 63.78 32.07
C ASP A 218 -17.75 64.77 32.42
N PRO A 219 -18.12 65.08 33.71
CA PRO A 219 -17.28 65.01 34.92
C PRO A 219 -17.95 64.60 36.27
N GLN A 220 -17.08 64.41 37.28
CA GLN A 220 -17.21 64.75 38.72
C GLN A 220 -18.10 63.88 39.67
N VAL A 221 -17.51 63.36 40.75
CA VAL A 221 -17.60 63.84 42.17
C VAL A 221 -17.17 62.76 43.19
N ALA A 222 -16.10 63.08 43.95
CA ALA A 222 -15.79 62.85 45.38
C ALA A 222 -15.77 61.47 46.11
N ALA A 223 -14.88 61.48 47.13
CA ALA A 223 -14.75 60.61 48.33
C ALA A 223 -14.04 59.25 48.11
N HIS A 224 -13.09 58.78 48.93
CA HIS A 224 -12.76 59.07 50.33
C HIS A 224 -11.38 58.45 50.70
N VAL A 225 -10.70 59.10 51.65
CA VAL A 225 -9.62 58.65 52.58
C VAL A 225 -8.25 58.31 52.00
#